data_AF-A0A261B582-F1
#
_entry.id   AF-A0A261B582-F1
#
_cell.length_a   1.000
_cell.length_b   1.000
_cell.length_c   1.000
_cell.angle_alpha   90.00
_cell.angle_beta   90.00
_cell.angle_gamma   90.00
#
_symmetry.space_group_name_H-M   'P 1'
#
loop_
_entity.id
_entity.type
_entity.pdbx_description
1 polymer ?
#
loop_
_entity_poly.entity_id
_entity_poly.type
_entity_poly.pdbx_seq_one_letter_code
_entity_poly.pdbx_strand_id
1 'polypeptide(L)'
;MAPREPRQEQFLNFQSARQILDQMQQIVPIFFFPEASDEELLNACLAIEPLNRQLMQFPDHRAFAVELEKMLERLVDRLDRTIAEGGAGNAENGGDAAN
;
A
#
# COMPACT_ATOMS: atom_id res chain seq x y z
N MET A 1 -25.64 -31.15 30.53
CA MET A 1 -26.01 -30.66 29.19
C MET A 1 -25.24 -29.35 29.00
N ALA A 2 -24.19 -29.36 28.19
CA ALA A 2 -23.21 -28.27 28.15
C ALA A 2 -23.81 -26.98 27.53
N PRO A 3 -23.52 -25.78 28.08
CA PRO A 3 -23.86 -24.53 27.44
C PRO A 3 -23.05 -24.40 26.14
N ARG A 4 -23.77 -24.14 25.04
CA ARG A 4 -23.18 -23.84 23.73
C ARG A 4 -22.31 -22.60 23.85
N GLU A 5 -21.01 -22.78 23.72
CA GLU A 5 -20.03 -21.68 23.67
C GLU A 5 -20.42 -20.69 22.57
N PRO A 6 -20.62 -19.40 22.91
CA PRO A 6 -20.93 -18.40 21.90
C PRO A 6 -19.64 -17.91 21.25
N ARG A 7 -19.50 -18.14 19.94
CA ARG A 7 -18.93 -17.18 18.97
C ARG A 7 -17.49 -16.67 19.18
N GLN A 8 -16.61 -17.32 19.94
CA GLN A 8 -15.26 -16.79 20.14
C GLN A 8 -14.35 -16.92 18.90
N GLU A 9 -14.61 -17.84 17.98
CA GLU A 9 -13.84 -17.95 16.72
C GLU A 9 -14.19 -16.90 15.67
N GLN A 10 -15.21 -16.06 15.89
CA GLN A 10 -15.57 -14.98 14.96
C GLN A 10 -14.99 -13.61 15.33
N PHE A 11 -14.28 -13.50 16.47
CA PHE A 11 -13.80 -12.22 16.97
C PHE A 11 -12.44 -11.77 16.44
N LEU A 12 -11.69 -12.64 15.75
CA LEU A 12 -10.28 -12.37 15.49
C LEU A 12 -9.98 -11.55 14.23
N ASN A 13 -10.89 -11.36 13.26
CA ASN A 13 -10.56 -10.65 12.01
C ASN A 13 -11.76 -9.98 11.31
N PHE A 14 -12.67 -9.31 12.03
CA PHE A 14 -13.69 -8.48 11.39
C PHE A 14 -13.39 -6.99 11.61
N GLN A 15 -12.42 -6.45 10.86
CA GLN A 15 -12.43 -5.01 10.60
C GLN A 15 -13.68 -4.69 9.77
N SER A 16 -14.45 -3.69 10.17
CA SER A 16 -15.57 -3.22 9.34
C SER A 16 -15.03 -2.49 8.11
N ALA A 17 -15.75 -2.54 6.98
CA ALA A 17 -15.41 -1.74 5.79
C ALA A 17 -15.17 -0.27 6.11
N ARG A 18 -15.90 0.28 7.10
CA ARG A 18 -15.74 1.67 7.54
C ARG A 18 -14.42 1.94 8.24
N GLN A 19 -13.95 1.02 9.08
CA GLN A 19 -12.63 1.13 9.71
C GLN A 19 -11.51 1.02 8.67
N ILE A 20 -11.66 0.12 7.70
CA ILE A 20 -10.70 -0.04 6.60
C ILE A 20 -10.60 1.27 5.78
N LEU A 21 -11.75 1.86 5.44
CA LEU A 21 -11.80 3.14 4.72
C LEU A 21 -11.21 4.30 5.54
N ASP A 22 -11.42 4.33 6.85
CA ASP A 22 -10.82 5.32 7.76
C ASP A 22 -9.30 5.22 7.80
N GLN A 23 -8.76 3.99 7.88
CA GLN A 23 -7.31 3.75 7.80
C GLN A 23 -6.74 4.14 6.43
N MET A 24 -7.44 3.83 5.34
CA MET A 24 -7.04 4.27 4.00
C MET A 24 -6.99 5.80 3.89
N GLN A 25 -7.92 6.53 4.49
CA GLN A 25 -7.93 8.00 4.48
C GLN A 25 -6.70 8.63 5.14
N GLN A 26 -6.02 7.92 6.05
CA GLN A 26 -4.77 8.40 6.64
C GLN A 26 -3.57 8.25 5.69
N ILE A 27 -3.63 7.29 4.76
CA ILE A 27 -2.51 6.96 3.86
C ILE A 27 -2.67 7.65 2.50
N VAL A 28 -3.91 7.74 1.99
CA VAL A 28 -4.25 8.34 0.69
C VAL A 28 -3.66 9.76 0.48
N PRO A 29 -3.58 10.66 1.48
CA PRO A 29 -2.99 11.98 1.30
C PRO A 29 -1.54 11.96 0.80
N ILE A 30 -0.75 10.94 1.16
CA ILE A 30 0.66 10.81 0.75
C ILE A 30 0.80 10.81 -0.78
N PHE A 31 -0.17 10.25 -1.50
CA PHE A 31 -0.18 10.22 -2.97
C PHE A 31 -0.53 11.56 -3.63
N PHE A 32 -1.02 12.54 -2.87
CA PHE A 32 -1.37 13.88 -3.36
C PHE A 32 -0.32 14.93 -3.02
N PHE A 33 0.62 14.62 -2.13
CA PHE A 33 1.70 15.55 -1.78
C PHE A 33 2.85 15.44 -2.79
N PRO A 34 3.18 16.51 -3.51
CA PRO A 34 4.31 16.50 -4.46
C PRO A 34 5.67 16.42 -3.77
N GLU A 35 5.71 16.59 -2.45
CA GLU A 35 6.90 16.54 -1.60
C GLU A 35 7.16 15.14 -1.03
N ALA A 36 6.20 14.20 -1.18
CA ALA A 36 6.38 12.83 -0.71
C ALA A 36 7.53 12.17 -1.47
N SER A 37 8.49 11.62 -0.72
CA SER A 37 9.60 10.86 -1.29
C SER A 37 9.12 9.55 -1.92
N ASP A 38 9.91 9.03 -2.87
CA ASP A 38 9.63 7.72 -3.49
C ASP A 38 9.53 6.60 -2.44
N GLU A 39 10.30 6.68 -1.35
CA GLU A 39 10.25 5.75 -0.22
C GLU A 39 8.92 5.87 0.56
N GLU A 40 8.43 7.09 0.81
CA GLU A 40 7.13 7.31 1.45
C GLU A 40 5.98 6.82 0.57
N LEU A 41 6.06 7.05 -0.74
CA LEU A 41 5.08 6.56 -1.70
C LEU A 41 5.07 5.03 -1.76
N LEU A 42 6.23 4.38 -1.74
CA LEU A 42 6.34 2.92 -1.71
C LEU A 42 5.78 2.35 -0.40
N ASN A 43 6.13 2.94 0.75
CA ASN A 43 5.61 2.53 2.05
C ASN A 43 4.09 2.72 2.12
N ALA A 44 3.55 3.79 1.55
CA ALA A 44 2.12 4.02 1.44
C ALA A 44 1.43 2.95 0.57
N CYS A 45 2.02 2.57 -0.57
CA CYS A 45 1.50 1.48 -1.40
C CYS A 45 1.44 0.15 -0.63
N LEU A 46 2.53 -0.21 0.05
CA LEU A 46 2.62 -1.43 0.86
C LEU A 46 1.62 -1.43 2.03
N ALA A 47 1.33 -0.28 2.62
CA ALA A 47 0.35 -0.14 3.69
C ALA A 47 -1.12 -0.22 3.19
N ILE A 48 -1.41 0.25 1.98
CA ILE A 48 -2.76 0.21 1.40
C ILE A 48 -3.13 -1.18 0.86
N GLU A 49 -2.19 -1.93 0.30
CA GLU A 49 -2.45 -3.27 -0.28
C GLU A 49 -3.26 -4.21 0.66
N PRO A 50 -2.86 -4.45 1.93
CA PRO A 50 -3.61 -5.33 2.82
C PRO A 50 -4.99 -4.78 3.20
N LEU A 51 -5.15 -3.45 3.27
CA LEU A 51 -6.44 -2.80 3.51
C LEU A 51 -7.36 -2.99 2.30
N ASN A 52 -6.83 -2.87 1.10
CA ASN A 52 -7.58 -3.03 -0.14
C ASN A 52 -8.06 -4.48 -0.32
N ARG A 53 -7.23 -5.47 0.00
CA ARG A 53 -7.62 -6.89 0.00
C ARG A 53 -8.73 -7.19 1.00
N GLN A 54 -8.70 -6.58 2.19
CA GLN A 54 -9.79 -6.71 3.15
C GLN A 54 -11.06 -6.02 2.63
N LEU A 55 -10.93 -4.87 1.97
CA LEU A 55 -12.05 -4.14 1.38
C LEU A 55 -12.75 -4.92 0.25
N MET A 56 -12.00 -5.71 -0.52
CA MET A 56 -12.56 -6.60 -1.56
C MET A 56 -13.52 -7.67 -1.03
N GLN A 57 -13.43 -8.01 0.26
CA GLN A 57 -14.34 -8.97 0.88
C GLN A 57 -15.75 -8.39 1.08
N PHE A 58 -15.91 -7.07 0.97
CA PHE A 58 -17.19 -6.38 1.08
C PHE A 58 -17.79 -6.15 -0.31
N PRO A 59 -18.95 -6.75 -0.65
CA PRO A 59 -19.55 -6.65 -1.98
C PRO A 59 -19.78 -5.21 -2.45
N ASP A 60 -20.23 -4.34 -1.53
CA ASP A 60 -20.53 -2.93 -1.81
C ASP A 60 -19.28 -2.10 -2.13
N HIS A 61 -18.09 -2.55 -1.69
CA HIS A 61 -16.83 -1.86 -1.88
C HIS A 61 -15.87 -2.56 -2.84
N ARG A 62 -16.23 -3.75 -3.35
CA ARG A 62 -15.38 -4.54 -4.24
C ARG A 62 -15.02 -3.82 -5.53
N ALA A 63 -15.99 -3.11 -6.14
CA ALA A 63 -15.74 -2.36 -7.37
C ALA A 63 -14.71 -1.23 -7.15
N PHE A 64 -14.82 -0.52 -6.03
CA PHE A 64 -13.85 0.49 -5.63
C PHE A 64 -12.47 -0.12 -5.36
N ALA A 65 -12.42 -1.23 -4.62
CA ALA A 65 -11.17 -1.89 -4.27
C ALA A 65 -10.40 -2.40 -5.50
N VAL A 66 -11.11 -2.90 -6.52
CA VAL A 66 -10.49 -3.32 -7.80
C VAL A 66 -9.89 -2.13 -8.55
N GLU A 67 -10.58 -0.98 -8.60
CA GLU A 67 -10.03 0.20 -9.26
C GLU A 67 -8.85 0.81 -8.49
N LEU A 68 -8.89 0.75 -7.16
CA LEU A 68 -7.78 1.18 -6.33
C LEU A 68 -6.54 0.29 -6.55
N GLU A 69 -6.70 -1.02 -6.68
CA GLU A 69 -5.61 -1.95 -6.97
C GLU A 69 -4.88 -1.58 -8.28
N LYS A 70 -5.64 -1.35 -9.36
CA LYS A 70 -5.08 -0.92 -10.65
C LYS A 70 -4.33 0.41 -10.57
N MET A 71 -4.78 1.32 -9.72
CA MET A 71 -4.10 2.60 -9.51
C MET A 71 -2.76 2.38 -8.80
N LEU A 72 -2.74 1.56 -7.75
CA LEU A 72 -1.54 1.23 -6.99
C LEU A 72 -0.51 0.51 -7.85
N GLU A 73 -0.92 -0.46 -8.69
CA GLU A 73 -0.02 -1.15 -9.63
C GLU A 73 0.71 -0.14 -10.54
N ARG A 74 -0.01 0.83 -11.11
CA ARG A 74 0.60 1.87 -11.96
C ARG A 74 1.56 2.78 -11.20
N LEU A 75 1.27 3.07 -9.94
CA LEU A 75 2.13 3.88 -9.07
C LEU A 75 3.42 3.13 -8.73
N VAL A 76 3.31 1.84 -8.39
CA VAL A 76 4.48 0.98 -8.14
C VAL A 76 5.33 0.84 -9.40
N ASP A 77 4.73 0.57 -10.57
CA ASP A 77 5.45 0.51 -11.85
C ASP A 77 6.20 1.81 -12.16
N ARG A 78 5.62 2.96 -11.80
CA ARG A 78 6.26 4.27 -11.99
C ARG A 78 7.43 4.45 -11.02
N LEU A 79 7.27 4.08 -9.75
CA LEU A 79 8.34 4.13 -8.75
C LEU A 79 9.49 3.21 -9.12
N ASP A 80 9.20 1.99 -9.59
CA ASP A 80 10.21 1.02 -10.03
C ASP A 80 11.04 1.57 -11.20
N ARG A 81 10.41 2.29 -12.14
CA ARG A 81 11.13 3.02 -13.21
C ARG A 81 11.98 4.16 -12.68
N THR A 82 11.45 4.99 -11.77
CA THR A 82 12.24 6.09 -11.16
C THR A 82 13.45 5.55 -10.41
N ILE A 83 13.30 4.45 -9.68
CA ILE A 83 14.40 3.77 -8.98
C ILE A 83 15.41 3.18 -9.98
N ALA A 84 14.93 2.52 -11.04
CA ALA A 84 15.78 1.96 -12.08
C ALA A 84 16.56 3.05 -12.87
N GLU A 85 15.94 4.21 -13.12
CA GLU A 85 16.56 5.36 -13.79
C GLU A 85 17.51 6.12 -12.86
N GLY A 86 17.19 6.23 -11.57
CA GLY A 86 18.06 6.83 -10.54
C GLY A 86 19.27 5.97 -10.17
N GLY A 87 19.20 4.65 -10.35
CA GLY A 87 20.31 3.71 -10.15
C GLY A 87 21.38 3.77 -11.25
N ALA A 88 21.05 4.30 -12.44
CA ALA A 88 21.99 4.41 -13.54
C ALA A 88 22.89 5.67 -13.48
N GLY A 89 22.62 6.61 -12.57
CA GLY A 89 23.29 7.92 -12.53
C GLY A 89 24.47 8.07 -11.56
N ASN A 90 24.79 7.07 -10.73
CA ASN A 90 25.72 7.24 -9.61
C ASN A 90 26.87 6.20 -9.55
N ALA A 91 27.29 5.65 -10.69
CA ALA A 91 28.46 4.76 -10.79
C ALA A 91 29.67 5.36 -11.54
N GLU A 92 29.67 6.68 -11.82
CA GLU A 92 30.76 7.34 -12.55
C GLU A 92 31.41 8.45 -11.72
N ASN A 93 32.05 8.08 -10.61
CA ASN A 93 33.28 8.79 -10.21
C ASN A 93 34.18 7.89 -9.36
N GLY A 94 34.56 6.74 -9.92
CA GLY A 94 35.81 6.06 -9.56
C GLY A 94 36.97 6.88 -10.09
N GLY A 95 37.16 8.08 -9.52
CA GLY A 95 38.30 8.95 -9.80
C GLY A 95 39.55 8.32 -9.23
N ASP A 96 40.22 7.56 -10.08
CA ASP A 96 41.65 7.24 -10.01
C ASP A 96 42.43 8.47 -9.54
N ALA A 97 42.93 8.41 -8.31
CA ALA A 97 44.00 9.28 -7.83
C ALA A 97 45.25 8.42 -7.67
N ALA A 98 45.77 7.95 -8.81
CA ALA A 98 47.19 7.65 -8.91
C ALA A 98 47.98 8.97 -8.92
N ASN A 99 48.96 9.03 -8.02
CA ASN A 99 50.18 9.88 -7.96
C ASN A 99 50.25 10.85 -6.78
#